data_AF-A0A8C4KTQ0-F1
#
_entry.id   AF-A0A8C4KTQ0-F1
#
_cell.length_a   1.000
_cell.length_b   1.000
_cell.length_c   1.000
_cell.angle_alpha   90.00
_cell.angle_beta   90.00
_cell.angle_gamma   90.00
#
_symmetry.space_group_name_H-M   'P 1'
#
loop_
_entity.id
_entity.type
_entity.pdbx_description
1 polymer ?
#
loop_
_entity_poly.entity_id
_entity_poly.type
_entity_poly.pdbx_seq_one_letter_code
_entity_poly.pdbx_strand_id
1 'polypeptide(L)' 'MHKCQGLHTARNIHSRQEDQKRRGKQYKKAHLGPALKANAFGGTSRAKGILLEKVRVEGK' A
#
# COMPACT_ATOMS: atom_id res chain seq x y z
N MET A 1 -12.44 22.91 5.62
CA MET A 1 -12.98 22.62 6.96
C MET A 1 -11.89 22.01 7.84
N HIS A 2 -11.54 22.74 8.89
CA HIS A 2 -10.32 22.53 9.67
C HIS A 2 -10.56 21.53 10.82
N LYS A 3 -9.47 20.97 11.36
CA LYS A 3 -9.51 20.05 12.52
C LYS A 3 -10.28 20.71 13.67
N CYS A 4 -11.02 19.93 14.45
CA CYS A 4 -11.64 20.43 15.68
C CYS A 4 -10.56 20.93 16.64
N GLN A 5 -10.81 22.07 17.29
CA GLN A 5 -9.86 22.75 18.20
C GLN A 5 -10.33 22.78 19.66
N GLY A 6 -11.53 22.27 19.96
CA GLY A 6 -12.09 22.26 21.32
C GLY A 6 -11.45 21.22 22.24
N LEU A 7 -11.57 21.46 23.55
CA LEU A 7 -11.26 20.46 24.57
C LEU A 7 -12.19 19.23 24.40
N HIS A 8 -11.72 18.04 24.75
CA HIS A 8 -12.43 16.76 24.58
C HIS A 8 -12.67 16.28 23.13
N THR A 9 -11.97 16.82 22.13
CA THR A 9 -12.13 16.42 20.71
C THR A 9 -11.18 15.29 20.23
N ALA A 10 -10.41 14.69 21.14
CA ALA A 10 -9.34 13.73 20.81
C ALA A 10 -9.81 12.52 19.96
N ARG A 11 -10.96 11.91 20.29
CA ARG A 11 -11.51 10.76 19.55
C ARG A 11 -11.82 11.09 18.09
N ASN A 12 -12.36 12.28 17.85
CA ASN A 12 -12.68 12.75 16.50
C ASN A 12 -11.39 12.96 15.68
N ILE A 13 -10.38 13.59 16.29
CA ILE A 13 -9.08 13.81 15.65
C ILE A 13 -8.44 12.47 15.26
N HIS A 14 -8.42 11.50 16.16
CA HIS A 14 -7.86 10.17 15.90
C HIS A 14 -8.59 9.44 14.78
N SER A 15 -9.92 9.36 14.84
CA SER A 15 -10.74 8.68 13.83
C SER A 15 -10.50 9.28 12.43
N ARG A 16 -10.46 10.62 12.35
CA ARG A 16 -10.18 11.32 11.10
C ARG A 16 -8.77 11.07 10.57
N GLN A 17 -7.77 10.97 11.46
CA GLN A 17 -6.38 10.65 11.06
C GLN A 17 -6.29 9.23 10.49
N GLU A 18 -6.98 8.26 11.09
CA GLU A 18 -7.02 6.89 10.58
C GLU A 18 -7.65 6.82 9.18
N ASP A 19 -8.74 7.55 8.94
CA ASP A 19 -9.35 7.64 7.61
C ASP A 19 -8.41 8.27 6.57
N GLN A 20 -7.68 9.33 6.96
CA GLN A 20 -6.69 9.98 6.09
C GLN A 20 -5.53 9.05 5.78
N LYS A 21 -5.01 8.33 6.78
CA LYS A 21 -3.93 7.34 6.64
C LYS A 21 -4.35 6.23 5.67
N ARG A 22 -5.58 5.71 5.82
CA ARG A 22 -6.16 4.69 4.94
C ARG A 22 -6.28 5.14 3.49
N ARG A 23 -6.38 6.44 3.18
CA ARG A 23 -6.40 6.93 1.79
C ARG A 23 -5.04 6.84 1.09
N GLY A 24 -3.94 6.81 1.84
CA GLY A 24 -2.59 6.74 1.28
C GLY A 24 -2.32 5.45 0.50
N LYS A 25 -1.84 5.58 -0.74
CA LYS A 25 -1.53 4.42 -1.61
C LYS A 25 -0.48 3.50 -0.99
N GLN A 26 0.58 4.07 -0.41
CA GLN A 26 1.65 3.30 0.24
C GLN A 26 1.13 2.57 1.48
N TYR A 27 0.34 3.24 2.31
CA TYR A 27 -0.31 2.63 3.48
C TYR A 27 -1.19 1.44 3.07
N LYS A 28 -2.04 1.63 2.05
CA LYS A 28 -2.86 0.52 1.52
C LYS A 28 -2.02 -0.64 1.01
N LYS A 29 -0.93 -0.39 0.29
CA LYS A 29 -0.04 -1.46 -0.22
C LYS A 29 0.61 -2.26 0.90
N ALA A 30 1.04 -1.59 1.97
CA ALA A 30 1.69 -2.23 3.11
C ALA A 30 0.71 -3.01 3.99
N HIS A 31 -0.50 -2.47 4.23
CA HIS A 31 -1.42 -3.02 5.24
C HIS A 31 -2.60 -3.82 4.70
N LEU A 32 -2.96 -3.72 3.42
CA LEU A 32 -4.05 -4.54 2.83
C LEU A 32 -3.55 -5.89 2.29
N GLY A 33 -2.24 -6.14 2.32
CA GLY A 33 -1.65 -7.38 1.80
C GLY A 33 -1.40 -7.54 0.28
N PRO A 34 -1.60 -6.55 -0.63
CA PRO A 34 -1.24 -6.75 -2.05
C PRO A 34 0.23 -7.15 -2.25
N ALA A 35 1.11 -6.62 -1.41
CA ALA A 35 2.55 -6.92 -1.46
C ALA A 35 2.88 -8.39 -1.15
N LEU A 36 1.99 -9.11 -0.45
CA LEU A 36 2.17 -10.52 -0.10
C LEU A 36 1.37 -11.44 -1.03
N LYS A 37 0.12 -11.06 -1.35
CA LYS A 37 -0.80 -11.94 -2.10
C LYS A 37 -0.63 -11.86 -3.62
N ALA A 38 -0.38 -10.67 -4.17
CA ALA A 38 -0.40 -10.45 -5.62
C ALA A 38 1.00 -10.22 -6.22
N ASN A 39 2.00 -9.98 -5.38
CA ASN A 39 3.38 -9.83 -5.82
C ASN A 39 3.99 -11.19 -6.16
N ALA A 40 4.54 -11.35 -7.37
CA ALA A 40 5.22 -12.58 -7.79
C ALA A 40 6.41 -12.95 -6.89
N PHE A 41 7.05 -11.96 -6.25
CA PHE A 41 8.14 -12.19 -5.28
C PHE A 41 7.64 -12.47 -3.85
N GLY A 42 6.33 -12.39 -3.61
CA GLY A 42 5.77 -12.62 -2.27
C GLY A 42 6.26 -11.65 -1.18
N GLY A 43 6.81 -10.49 -1.56
CA GLY A 43 7.37 -9.51 -0.62
C GLY A 43 8.88 -9.61 -0.39
N THR A 44 9.59 -10.50 -1.08
CA THR A 44 11.06 -10.56 -1.03
C THR A 44 11.72 -9.66 -2.08
N SER A 45 13.03 -9.44 -1.94
CA SER A 45 13.83 -8.70 -2.92
C SER A 45 14.22 -9.52 -4.14
N ARG A 46 14.29 -10.86 -4.03
CA ARG A 46 14.73 -11.75 -5.11
C ARG A 46 14.02 -13.10 -5.04
N ALA A 47 13.78 -13.67 -6.21
CA ALA A 47 13.31 -15.04 -6.41
C ALA A 47 14.17 -15.73 -7.48
N LYS A 48 14.32 -17.05 -7.37
CA LYS A 48 14.87 -17.89 -8.44
C LYS A 48 13.71 -18.43 -9.27
N GLY A 49 13.88 -18.53 -10.59
CA GLY A 49 12.90 -19.07 -11.51
C GLY A 49 13.55 -19.92 -12.59
N ILE A 50 12.74 -20.69 -13.32
CA ILE A 50 13.16 -21.53 -14.44
C ILE A 50 12.83 -20.79 -15.74
N LEU A 51 13.72 -20.86 -16.73
CA LEU A 51 13.46 -20.28 -18.05
C LEU A 51 12.43 -21.13 -18.81
N LEU A 52 11.39 -20.50 -19.34
CA LEU A 52 10.40 -21.16 -20.20
C LEU A 52 10.71 -20.94 -21.68
N GLU A 53 10.83 -19.68 -22.10
CA GLU A 53 11.06 -19.31 -23.50
C GLU A 53 11.79 -17.96 -23.62
N LYS A 54 12.27 -17.64 -24.82
CA LYS A 54 12.90 -16.33 -25.14
C LYS A 54 11.90 -15.45 -25.88
N VAL A 55 11.38 -14.42 -25.23
CA VAL A 55 10.40 -13.47 -25.79
C VAL A 55 11.11 -12.20 -26.32
N ARG A 56 10.67 -11.66 -27.47
CA ARG A 56 11.08 -10.33 -27.96
C ARG A 56 9.97 -9.31 -27.64
N VAL A 57 10.34 -8.15 -27.11
CA VAL A 57 9.40 -7.05 -26.79
C VAL A 57 9.80 -5.83 -27.60
N GLU A 58 8.88 -5.31 -28.41
CA GLU A 58 9.09 -4.08 -29.18
C GLU A 58 9.02 -2.83 -28.28
N GLY A 59 9.71 -1.77 -28.67
CA GLY A 59 9.79 -0.52 -27.91
C GLY A 59 8.43 0.19 -27.82
N LYS A 60 8.26 0.93 -26.72
CA LYS A 60 7.06 1.75 -26.47
C LYS A 60 7.06 3.06 -27.23
#